data_AF-A0A3D4YQW5-F1
#
_entry.id   AF-A0A3D4YQW5-F1
#
_cell.length_a   1.000
_cell.length_b   1.000
_cell.length_c   1.000
_cell.angle_alpha   90.00
_cell.angle_beta   90.00
_cell.angle_gamma   90.00
#
_symmetry.space_group_name_H-M   'P 1'
#
loop_
_entity.id
_entity.type
_entity.pdbx_description
1 polymer ?
#
loop_
_entity_poly.entity_id
_entity_poly.type
_entity_poly.pdbx_seq_one_letter_code
_entity_poly.pdbx_strand_id
1 'polypeptide(L)'
;MGNRALRCSLALLLAGCVSEPVEWGAVSYRQSQLGDPDARSAVMSANLPAIAGASTPCIRSIRTAGAAKELFRTWWSSRSDSDVVLSMQRSGDEGGTWQPPVEVESRDRGRRGCARPAPGIFYDPVSGYVHLVYFIEGSDGAGVFFAHSMDKGGMFHSPVPVVYGNSPSIASVAAHGDSVVVVFEDPNSTTPRIGIVLSRVTGHIFDQRGQATPDDVPAIAPWIALDHNKIRVWWKTPNDSAGSAERVGYRDGIWR
;
A
#
# COMPACT_ATOMS: atom_id res chain seq x y z
N MET A 1 59.35 -16.98 38.24
CA MET A 1 58.02 -16.65 38.79
C MET A 1 57.73 -15.21 38.36
N GLY A 2 57.01 -14.90 37.29
CA GLY A 2 55.83 -15.53 36.72
C GLY A 2 54.59 -14.76 37.18
N ASN A 3 54.30 -13.59 36.59
CA ASN A 3 52.95 -13.01 36.64
C ASN A 3 52.66 -12.21 35.36
N ARG A 4 51.85 -12.83 34.50
CA ARG A 4 51.28 -12.25 33.27
C ARG A 4 50.08 -11.41 33.68
N ALA A 5 50.14 -10.09 33.48
CA ALA A 5 48.96 -9.25 33.55
C ALA A 5 48.18 -9.39 32.24
N LEU A 6 46.99 -9.94 32.36
CA LEU A 6 46.00 -10.17 31.32
C LEU A 6 45.52 -8.82 30.77
N ARG A 7 45.78 -8.53 29.48
CA ARG A 7 45.17 -7.41 28.77
C ARG A 7 43.70 -7.78 28.45
N CYS A 8 42.75 -7.19 29.16
CA CYS A 8 41.35 -7.19 28.75
C CYS A 8 41.19 -6.25 27.55
N SER A 9 41.10 -6.83 26.35
CA SER A 9 40.66 -6.11 25.16
C SER A 9 39.15 -5.91 25.25
N LEU A 10 38.74 -4.66 25.51
CA LEU A 10 37.35 -4.24 25.43
C LEU A 10 36.99 -4.12 23.93
N ALA A 11 36.31 -5.12 23.39
CA ALA A 11 35.79 -5.06 22.03
C ALA A 11 34.56 -4.12 22.03
N LEU A 12 34.70 -2.93 21.44
CA LEU A 12 33.56 -2.08 21.09
C LEU A 12 32.74 -2.79 20.00
N LEU A 13 31.58 -3.30 20.37
CA LEU A 13 30.54 -3.67 19.42
C LEU A 13 29.94 -2.37 18.86
N LEU A 14 30.36 -1.98 17.67
CA LEU A 14 29.68 -0.97 16.87
C LEU A 14 28.33 -1.57 16.43
N ALA A 15 27.30 -1.39 17.24
CA ALA A 15 25.93 -1.50 16.76
C ALA A 15 25.73 -0.34 15.78
N GLY A 16 25.87 -0.59 14.48
CA GLY A 16 25.50 0.36 13.46
C GLY A 16 24.00 0.61 13.57
N CYS A 17 23.61 1.70 14.25
CA CYS A 17 22.27 2.21 14.20
C CYS A 17 21.97 2.55 12.73
N VAL A 18 21.26 1.66 12.04
CA VAL A 18 20.67 1.99 10.76
C VAL A 18 19.74 3.17 11.04
N SER A 19 20.09 4.34 10.50
CA SER A 19 19.26 5.53 10.63
C SER A 19 17.89 5.22 10.07
N GLU A 20 16.82 5.59 10.79
CA GLU A 20 15.47 5.50 10.25
C GLU A 20 15.42 6.26 8.92
N PRO A 21 14.83 5.68 7.86
CA PRO A 21 14.83 6.30 6.53
C PRO A 21 13.96 7.57 6.48
N VAL A 22 13.08 7.74 7.46
CA VAL A 22 12.17 8.88 7.57
C VAL A 22 12.36 9.54 8.92
N GLU A 23 12.65 10.84 8.89
CA GLU A 23 12.63 11.66 10.09
C GLU A 23 11.20 12.15 10.34
N TRP A 24 10.56 11.61 11.37
CA TRP A 24 9.17 11.88 11.64
C TRP A 24 8.94 13.05 12.61
N GLY A 25 7.95 13.90 12.31
CA GLY A 25 7.44 14.97 13.19
C GLY A 25 6.59 14.44 14.35
N ALA A 26 5.76 15.28 14.98
CA ALA A 26 4.85 14.81 16.04
C ALA A 26 3.58 14.16 15.46
N VAL A 27 2.98 13.20 16.19
CA VAL A 27 1.64 12.70 15.87
C VAL A 27 0.62 13.80 16.16
N SER A 28 -0.29 14.02 15.22
CA SER A 28 -1.38 14.99 15.33
C SER A 28 -2.71 14.33 14.98
N TYR A 29 -3.82 14.91 15.45
CA TYR A 29 -5.16 14.40 15.20
C TYR A 29 -6.07 15.50 14.68
N ARG A 30 -7.04 15.13 13.85
CA ARG A 30 -8.08 16.04 13.38
C ARG A 30 -9.44 15.36 13.36
N GLN A 31 -10.49 16.14 13.58
CA GLN A 31 -11.86 15.75 13.28
C GLN A 31 -12.09 16.00 11.79
N SER A 32 -11.79 15.01 10.97
CA SER A 32 -12.11 15.06 9.55
C SER A 32 -12.22 13.66 9.01
N GLN A 33 -12.89 13.51 7.88
CA GLN A 33 -12.72 12.32 7.05
C GLN A 33 -11.25 12.24 6.60
N LEU A 34 -10.72 11.03 6.46
CA LEU A 34 -9.51 10.83 5.65
C LEU A 34 -9.73 11.54 4.30
N GLY A 35 -8.66 12.04 3.67
CA GLY A 35 -8.77 12.56 2.30
C GLY A 35 -9.60 11.55 1.51
N ASP A 36 -10.74 12.02 1.01
CA ASP A 36 -11.89 11.18 0.66
C ASP A 36 -11.40 9.93 -0.10
N PRO A 37 -11.60 8.69 0.40
CA PRO A 37 -11.21 7.52 -0.36
C PRO A 37 -12.04 7.57 -1.63
N ASP A 38 -11.40 7.91 -2.76
CA ASP A 38 -12.04 8.26 -4.04
C ASP A 38 -13.53 8.01 -4.00
N ALA A 39 -14.30 9.06 -3.70
CA ALA A 39 -15.75 8.97 -3.59
C ALA A 39 -16.21 8.15 -4.78
N ARG A 40 -16.71 6.94 -4.52
CA ARG A 40 -16.99 5.94 -5.55
C ARG A 40 -18.03 6.54 -6.48
N SER A 41 -17.59 7.18 -7.54
CA SER A 41 -18.53 7.70 -8.52
C SER A 41 -19.16 6.49 -9.19
N ALA A 42 -20.50 6.51 -9.34
CA ALA A 42 -21.22 5.44 -10.00
C ALA A 42 -20.64 5.14 -11.39
N VAL A 43 -20.10 6.18 -12.05
CA VAL A 43 -19.35 6.10 -13.32
C VAL A 43 -18.16 5.13 -13.23
N MET A 44 -17.41 5.16 -12.11
CA MET A 44 -16.20 4.35 -11.93
C MET A 44 -16.50 2.86 -11.77
N SER A 45 -17.64 2.54 -11.15
CA SER A 45 -18.11 1.16 -10.98
C SER A 45 -19.01 0.66 -12.11
N ALA A 46 -19.46 1.55 -13.01
CA ALA A 46 -20.37 1.18 -14.07
C ALA A 46 -19.70 0.27 -15.10
N ASN A 47 -20.47 -0.72 -15.58
CA ASN A 47 -20.09 -1.57 -16.71
C ASN A 47 -18.70 -2.21 -16.54
N LEU A 48 -18.38 -2.74 -15.35
CA LEU A 48 -17.18 -3.55 -15.19
C LEU A 48 -17.26 -4.76 -16.13
N PRO A 49 -16.20 -5.04 -16.93
CA PRO A 49 -16.20 -6.17 -17.83
C PRO A 49 -16.17 -7.48 -17.04
N ALA A 50 -16.69 -8.55 -17.63
CA ALA A 50 -16.42 -9.89 -17.13
C ALA A 50 -14.92 -10.19 -17.26
N ILE A 51 -14.32 -10.71 -16.19
CA ILE A 51 -12.94 -11.19 -16.20
C ILE A 51 -12.97 -12.69 -16.44
N ALA A 52 -12.16 -13.16 -17.39
CA ALA A 52 -12.10 -14.58 -17.73
C ALA A 52 -11.76 -15.43 -16.48
N GLY A 53 -12.56 -16.47 -16.23
CA GLY A 53 -12.41 -17.34 -15.06
C GLY A 53 -12.93 -16.75 -13.74
N ALA A 54 -13.35 -15.49 -13.70
CA ALA A 54 -14.00 -14.90 -12.54
C ALA A 54 -15.52 -15.10 -12.58
N SER A 55 -16.12 -15.32 -11.41
CA SER A 55 -17.57 -15.44 -11.25
C SER A 55 -18.24 -14.09 -11.01
N THR A 56 -17.59 -13.17 -10.27
CA THR A 56 -18.19 -11.87 -9.93
C THR A 56 -17.14 -10.80 -9.58
N PRO A 57 -17.34 -9.53 -10.00
CA PRO A 57 -16.53 -8.41 -9.54
C PRO A 57 -16.85 -8.05 -8.08
N CYS A 58 -15.80 -7.81 -7.29
CA CYS A 58 -15.91 -7.36 -5.91
C CYS A 58 -16.09 -5.85 -5.86
N ILE A 59 -17.33 -5.36 -5.97
CA ILE A 59 -17.65 -3.93 -6.09
C ILE A 59 -17.06 -3.07 -4.96
N ARG A 60 -16.92 -3.60 -3.74
CA ARG A 60 -16.33 -2.84 -2.61
C ARG A 60 -14.80 -2.66 -2.70
N SER A 61 -14.15 -3.44 -3.56
CA SER A 61 -12.71 -3.35 -3.79
C SER A 61 -12.33 -2.27 -4.80
N ILE A 62 -13.29 -1.72 -5.55
CA ILE A 62 -12.99 -0.76 -6.61
C ILE A 62 -12.24 0.45 -6.02
N ARG A 63 -11.10 0.78 -6.62
CA ARG A 63 -10.37 2.02 -6.39
C ARG A 63 -10.03 2.67 -7.71
N THR A 64 -9.90 3.98 -7.68
CA THR A 64 -9.51 4.79 -8.81
C THR A 64 -8.26 5.60 -8.50
N ALA A 65 -7.61 6.07 -9.55
CA ALA A 65 -6.55 7.06 -9.50
C ALA A 65 -6.51 7.74 -10.87
N GLY A 66 -6.02 8.96 -10.94
CA GLY A 66 -5.91 9.63 -12.23
C GLY A 66 -5.73 11.13 -12.15
N ALA A 67 -5.73 11.73 -13.32
CA ALA A 67 -5.86 13.16 -13.56
C ALA A 67 -6.90 13.36 -14.69
N ALA A 68 -7.26 14.61 -15.01
CA ALA A 68 -8.35 14.92 -15.94
C ALA A 68 -8.43 13.99 -17.18
N LYS A 69 -7.34 13.80 -17.93
CA LYS A 69 -7.37 12.98 -19.17
C LYS A 69 -6.93 11.53 -19.02
N GLU A 70 -6.66 11.09 -17.80
CA GLU A 70 -6.04 9.80 -17.51
C GLU A 70 -6.69 9.23 -16.26
N LEU A 71 -7.57 8.27 -16.44
CA LEU A 71 -8.30 7.69 -15.33
C LEU A 71 -8.09 6.19 -15.29
N PHE A 72 -7.78 5.70 -14.10
CA PHE A 72 -7.52 4.30 -13.82
C PHE A 72 -8.54 3.80 -12.82
N ARG A 73 -9.00 2.56 -13.01
CA ARG A 73 -9.77 1.83 -12.01
C ARG A 73 -9.18 0.45 -11.82
N THR A 74 -9.17 -0.03 -10.59
CA THR A 74 -8.74 -1.38 -10.24
C THR A 74 -9.74 -2.05 -9.31
N TRP A 75 -9.89 -3.36 -9.42
CA TRP A 75 -10.80 -4.15 -8.61
C TRP A 75 -10.39 -5.61 -8.55
N TRP A 76 -10.81 -6.28 -7.48
CA TRP A 76 -10.81 -7.73 -7.38
C TRP A 76 -12.00 -8.33 -8.11
N SER A 77 -11.80 -9.46 -8.77
CA SER A 77 -12.87 -10.35 -9.19
C SER A 77 -12.67 -11.72 -8.54
N SER A 78 -13.71 -12.25 -7.90
CA SER A 78 -13.65 -13.57 -7.25
C SER A 78 -13.83 -14.66 -8.30
N ARG A 79 -13.07 -15.76 -8.20
CA ARG A 79 -13.33 -17.01 -8.92
C ARG A 79 -14.24 -17.93 -8.11
N SER A 80 -14.61 -19.08 -8.68
CA SER A 80 -15.54 -20.05 -8.07
C SER A 80 -15.03 -20.68 -6.77
N ASP A 81 -13.72 -20.76 -6.60
CA ASP A 81 -13.04 -21.28 -5.40
C ASP A 81 -12.71 -20.17 -4.37
N SER A 82 -13.18 -18.95 -4.61
CA SER A 82 -12.98 -17.75 -3.78
C SER A 82 -11.54 -17.20 -3.76
N ASP A 83 -10.66 -17.71 -4.62
CA ASP A 83 -9.46 -16.96 -5.00
C ASP A 83 -9.85 -15.74 -5.85
N VAL A 84 -8.91 -14.81 -6.06
CA VAL A 84 -9.19 -13.57 -6.80
C VAL A 84 -8.18 -13.25 -7.87
N VAL A 85 -8.65 -12.47 -8.85
CA VAL A 85 -7.81 -11.78 -9.84
C VAL A 85 -7.91 -10.28 -9.60
N LEU A 86 -6.76 -9.59 -9.58
CA LEU A 86 -6.69 -8.14 -9.64
C LEU A 86 -6.67 -7.70 -11.10
N SER A 87 -7.57 -6.80 -11.46
CA SER A 87 -7.60 -6.22 -12.79
C SER A 87 -7.53 -4.69 -12.72
N MET A 88 -7.08 -4.08 -13.79
CA MET A 88 -7.06 -2.63 -13.98
C MET A 88 -7.63 -2.26 -15.35
N GLN A 89 -8.30 -1.11 -15.44
CA GLN A 89 -8.70 -0.49 -16.71
C GLN A 89 -8.34 0.98 -16.74
N ARG A 90 -8.00 1.44 -17.94
CA ARG A 90 -7.70 2.84 -18.23
C ARG A 90 -8.82 3.45 -19.08
N SER A 91 -9.14 4.70 -18.79
CA SER A 91 -9.95 5.58 -19.60
C SER A 91 -9.13 6.84 -19.93
N GLY A 92 -9.18 7.26 -21.19
CA GLY A 92 -8.57 8.50 -21.66
C GLY A 92 -9.55 9.67 -21.79
N ASP A 93 -10.79 9.48 -21.33
CA ASP A 93 -11.94 10.36 -21.56
C ASP A 93 -12.85 10.43 -20.31
N GLU A 94 -12.24 10.55 -19.13
CA GLU A 94 -12.93 10.77 -17.84
C GLU A 94 -13.96 9.68 -17.47
N GLY A 95 -13.73 8.45 -17.92
CA GLY A 95 -14.61 7.31 -17.68
C GLY A 95 -15.71 7.13 -18.74
N GLY A 96 -15.70 7.92 -19.81
CA GLY A 96 -16.63 7.79 -20.94
C GLY A 96 -16.47 6.44 -21.65
N THR A 97 -15.24 6.02 -21.91
CA THR A 97 -14.88 4.72 -22.48
C THR A 97 -13.72 4.10 -21.71
N TRP A 98 -13.73 2.77 -21.64
CA TRP A 98 -12.70 1.99 -20.93
C TRP A 98 -12.01 1.05 -21.91
N GLN A 99 -10.68 1.02 -21.84
CA GLN A 99 -9.87 0.03 -22.53
C GLN A 99 -10.13 -1.38 -21.97
N PRO A 100 -9.79 -2.46 -22.69
CA PRO A 100 -9.86 -3.81 -22.15
C PRO A 100 -9.12 -3.94 -20.80
N PRO A 101 -9.60 -4.77 -19.87
CA PRO A 101 -8.95 -4.96 -18.58
C PRO A 101 -7.58 -5.64 -18.75
N VAL A 102 -6.62 -5.16 -17.97
CA VAL A 102 -5.28 -5.75 -17.83
C VAL A 102 -5.22 -6.51 -16.51
N GLU A 103 -4.70 -7.73 -16.54
CA GLU A 103 -4.44 -8.52 -15.35
C GLU A 103 -3.21 -7.97 -14.62
N VAL A 104 -3.36 -7.67 -13.34
CA VAL A 104 -2.26 -7.20 -12.47
C VAL A 104 -1.75 -8.35 -11.58
N GLU A 105 -2.66 -9.19 -11.08
CA GLU A 105 -2.35 -10.27 -10.15
C GLU A 105 -3.36 -11.42 -10.29
N SER A 106 -2.88 -12.66 -10.32
CA SER A 106 -3.70 -13.87 -10.44
C SER A 106 -3.18 -15.06 -9.62
N ARG A 107 -2.13 -14.84 -8.82
CA ARG A 107 -1.46 -15.86 -7.98
C ARG A 107 -2.17 -16.13 -6.66
N ASP A 108 -3.17 -15.36 -6.29
CA ASP A 108 -3.96 -15.61 -5.08
C ASP A 108 -4.53 -17.03 -5.10
N ARG A 109 -4.40 -17.73 -3.97
CA ARG A 109 -4.97 -19.06 -3.71
C ARG A 109 -5.80 -19.05 -2.41
N GLY A 110 -6.08 -17.86 -1.92
CA GLY A 110 -6.85 -17.62 -0.72
C GLY A 110 -8.32 -17.89 -0.93
N ARG A 111 -9.07 -18.02 0.17
CA ARG A 111 -10.53 -18.25 0.10
C ARG A 111 -11.35 -17.07 0.59
N ARG A 112 -10.74 -15.89 0.70
CA ARG A 112 -11.43 -14.68 1.21
C ARG A 112 -12.40 -14.07 0.19
N GLY A 113 -12.24 -14.34 -1.11
CA GLY A 113 -13.05 -13.72 -2.16
C GLY A 113 -13.15 -12.20 -1.99
N CYS A 114 -14.38 -11.67 -2.01
CA CYS A 114 -14.61 -10.23 -1.89
C CYS A 114 -14.47 -9.64 -0.48
N ALA A 115 -14.13 -10.45 0.55
CA ALA A 115 -13.79 -9.95 1.88
C ALA A 115 -12.34 -9.45 1.99
N ARG A 116 -11.55 -9.59 0.93
CA ARG A 116 -10.16 -9.13 0.87
C ARG A 116 -10.07 -7.61 0.90
N PRO A 117 -9.04 -7.05 1.56
CA PRO A 117 -8.77 -5.62 1.51
C PRO A 117 -8.75 -5.09 0.07
N ALA A 118 -9.34 -3.92 -0.13
CA ALA A 118 -9.26 -3.26 -1.43
C ALA A 118 -7.79 -2.95 -1.75
N PRO A 119 -7.35 -3.09 -3.01
CA PRO A 119 -6.03 -2.65 -3.43
C PRO A 119 -5.89 -1.14 -3.21
N GLY A 120 -4.69 -0.65 -2.92
CA GLY A 120 -4.33 0.75 -3.09
C GLY A 120 -3.84 0.99 -4.52
N ILE A 121 -4.16 2.15 -5.08
CA ILE A 121 -3.70 2.58 -6.41
C ILE A 121 -3.24 4.03 -6.37
N PHE A 122 -2.19 4.33 -7.12
CA PHE A 122 -1.70 5.69 -7.32
C PHE A 122 -1.27 5.87 -8.78
N TYR A 123 -1.63 7.03 -9.34
CA TYR A 123 -1.15 7.46 -10.65
C TYR A 123 -0.17 8.62 -10.42
N ASP A 124 1.07 8.45 -10.87
CA ASP A 124 2.07 9.51 -10.81
C ASP A 124 1.96 10.38 -12.08
N PRO A 125 1.48 11.64 -11.98
CA PRO A 125 1.39 12.52 -13.14
C PRO A 125 2.76 12.97 -13.67
N VAL A 126 3.84 12.83 -12.88
CA VAL A 126 5.20 13.23 -13.29
C VAL A 126 5.77 12.21 -14.28
N SER A 127 5.71 10.92 -13.95
CA SER A 127 6.22 9.83 -14.80
C SER A 127 5.17 9.24 -15.75
N GLY A 128 3.89 9.37 -15.41
CA GLY A 128 2.79 8.66 -16.05
C GLY A 128 2.64 7.21 -15.59
N TYR A 129 3.35 6.80 -14.54
CA TYR A 129 3.32 5.42 -14.02
C TYR A 129 2.10 5.17 -13.15
N VAL A 130 1.68 3.90 -13.12
CA VAL A 130 0.58 3.43 -12.27
C VAL A 130 1.15 2.45 -11.26
N HIS A 131 0.86 2.68 -10.00
CA HIS A 131 1.33 1.89 -8.87
C HIS A 131 0.16 1.24 -8.18
N LEU A 132 0.26 -0.05 -7.89
CA LEU A 132 -0.71 -0.78 -7.07
C LEU A 132 -0.01 -1.43 -5.88
N VAL A 133 -0.73 -1.44 -4.76
CA VAL A 133 -0.37 -2.22 -3.58
C VAL A 133 -1.58 -3.04 -3.16
N TYR A 134 -1.38 -4.29 -2.78
CA TYR A 134 -2.49 -5.19 -2.52
C TYR A 134 -2.08 -6.36 -1.62
N PHE A 135 -3.06 -6.95 -0.95
CA PHE A 135 -2.87 -8.15 -0.15
C PHE A 135 -3.39 -9.39 -0.88
N ILE A 136 -2.59 -10.46 -0.93
CA ILE A 136 -3.02 -11.78 -1.43
C ILE A 136 -2.52 -12.91 -0.54
N GLU A 137 -3.15 -14.08 -0.68
CA GLU A 137 -2.64 -15.35 -0.17
C GLU A 137 -2.02 -16.13 -1.33
N GLY A 138 -0.80 -15.76 -1.71
CA GLY A 138 -0.06 -16.43 -2.78
C GLY A 138 0.45 -17.81 -2.36
N SER A 139 0.78 -18.66 -3.34
CA SER A 139 1.44 -19.94 -3.08
C SER A 139 2.82 -19.80 -2.45
N ASP A 140 3.48 -18.66 -2.67
CA ASP A 140 4.75 -18.23 -2.10
C ASP A 140 4.60 -17.57 -0.72
N GLY A 141 3.37 -17.42 -0.21
CA GLY A 141 3.07 -16.86 1.11
C GLY A 141 2.06 -15.72 1.04
N ALA A 142 1.27 -15.57 2.10
CA ALA A 142 0.36 -14.44 2.25
C ALA A 142 1.13 -13.16 2.60
N GLY A 143 0.68 -12.03 2.10
CA GLY A 143 1.33 -10.75 2.37
C GLY A 143 0.82 -9.59 1.53
N VAL A 144 1.46 -8.44 1.74
CA VAL A 144 1.29 -7.24 0.92
C VAL A 144 2.32 -7.28 -0.20
N PHE A 145 1.85 -7.03 -1.42
CA PHE A 145 2.65 -6.99 -2.64
C PHE A 145 2.43 -5.67 -3.36
N PHE A 146 3.41 -5.30 -4.17
CA PHE A 146 3.41 -4.10 -4.99
C PHE A 146 3.62 -4.49 -6.45
N ALA A 147 2.88 -3.85 -7.35
CA ALA A 147 3.10 -3.94 -8.78
C ALA A 147 3.06 -2.52 -9.38
N HIS A 148 3.74 -2.32 -10.49
CA HIS A 148 3.68 -1.06 -11.21
C HIS A 148 3.66 -1.26 -12.73
N SER A 149 3.18 -0.25 -13.41
CA SER A 149 3.17 -0.12 -14.86
C SER A 149 3.94 1.13 -15.26
N MET A 150 4.86 0.97 -16.21
CA MET A 150 5.61 2.07 -16.82
C MET A 150 5.03 2.51 -18.18
N ASP A 151 3.94 1.87 -18.62
CA ASP A 151 3.30 2.07 -19.93
C ASP A 151 1.83 2.51 -19.79
N LYS A 152 1.53 3.31 -18.74
CA LYS A 152 0.19 3.83 -18.43
C LYS A 152 -0.86 2.73 -18.28
N GLY A 153 -0.54 1.68 -17.53
CA GLY A 153 -1.43 0.55 -17.25
C GLY A 153 -1.65 -0.42 -18.41
N GLY A 154 -0.77 -0.41 -19.42
CA GLY A 154 -0.82 -1.36 -20.54
C GLY A 154 -0.37 -2.77 -20.14
N MET A 155 0.65 -2.87 -19.29
CA MET A 155 1.07 -4.10 -18.61
C MET A 155 1.58 -3.79 -17.20
N PHE A 156 1.77 -4.82 -16.38
CA PHE A 156 2.35 -4.71 -15.05
C PHE A 156 3.61 -5.58 -14.93
N HIS A 157 4.65 -5.02 -14.31
CA HIS A 157 5.86 -5.78 -13.98
C HIS A 157 5.57 -6.82 -12.89
N SER A 158 6.42 -7.83 -12.81
CA SER A 158 6.35 -8.88 -11.79
C SER A 158 6.21 -8.27 -10.38
N PRO A 159 5.25 -8.73 -9.57
CA PRO A 159 5.01 -8.16 -8.25
C PRO A 159 6.21 -8.31 -7.31
N VAL A 160 6.45 -7.28 -6.50
CA VAL A 160 7.50 -7.23 -5.47
C VAL A 160 6.86 -7.41 -4.10
N PRO A 161 7.35 -8.34 -3.25
CA PRO A 161 6.82 -8.49 -1.90
C PRO A 161 7.20 -7.27 -1.04
N VAL A 162 6.19 -6.67 -0.40
CA VAL A 162 6.35 -5.57 0.56
C VAL A 162 6.58 -6.15 1.95
N VAL A 163 5.67 -7.01 2.41
CA VAL A 163 5.77 -7.73 3.70
C VAL A 163 4.97 -9.02 3.63
N TYR A 164 5.51 -10.10 4.20
CA TYR A 164 4.77 -11.36 4.37
C TYR A 164 4.03 -11.37 5.71
N GLY A 165 2.84 -11.96 5.75
CA GLY A 165 2.02 -12.13 6.95
C GLY A 165 0.62 -12.63 6.59
N ASN A 166 0.03 -13.45 7.46
CA ASN A 166 -1.25 -14.11 7.17
C ASN A 166 -2.48 -13.24 7.48
N SER A 167 -2.30 -12.15 8.23
CA SER A 167 -3.38 -11.21 8.55
C SER A 167 -3.68 -10.32 7.34
N PRO A 168 -4.95 -10.14 6.94
CA PRO A 168 -5.31 -9.17 5.92
C PRO A 168 -4.79 -7.79 6.28
N SER A 169 -4.19 -7.12 5.30
CA SER A 169 -3.57 -5.81 5.50
C SER A 169 -4.12 -4.80 4.50
N ILE A 170 -4.67 -3.70 5.00
CA ILE A 170 -4.97 -2.53 4.16
C ILE A 170 -3.66 -1.80 3.90
N ALA A 171 -3.42 -1.45 2.64
CA ALA A 171 -2.23 -0.74 2.22
C ALA A 171 -2.56 0.43 1.28
N SER A 172 -1.67 1.41 1.26
CA SER A 172 -1.73 2.61 0.42
C SER A 172 -0.35 2.92 -0.15
N VAL A 173 -0.32 3.52 -1.34
CA VAL A 173 0.90 3.81 -2.09
C VAL A 173 0.87 5.25 -2.60
N ALA A 174 2.02 5.91 -2.59
CA ALA A 174 2.23 7.20 -3.25
C ALA A 174 3.59 7.19 -3.96
N ALA A 175 3.70 7.93 -5.05
CA ALA A 175 4.91 8.03 -5.84
C ALA A 175 5.17 9.45 -6.33
N HIS A 176 6.42 9.75 -6.65
CA HIS A 176 6.86 11.00 -7.28
C HIS A 176 8.14 10.74 -8.08
N GLY A 177 8.01 10.52 -9.39
CA GLY A 177 9.11 10.01 -10.21
C GLY A 177 9.51 8.60 -9.77
N ASP A 178 10.81 8.36 -9.60
CA ASP A 178 11.33 7.05 -9.17
C ASP A 178 11.11 6.73 -7.69
N SER A 179 10.65 7.71 -6.91
CA SER A 179 10.41 7.58 -5.48
C SER A 179 9.03 6.99 -5.23
N VAL A 180 8.97 5.83 -4.56
CA VAL A 180 7.73 5.14 -4.19
C VAL A 180 7.73 4.89 -2.68
N VAL A 181 6.59 5.18 -2.04
CA VAL A 181 6.34 4.91 -0.63
C VAL A 181 5.08 4.06 -0.52
N VAL A 182 5.19 2.95 0.21
CA VAL A 182 4.06 2.09 0.56
C VAL A 182 3.90 2.09 2.08
N VAL A 183 2.67 2.33 2.54
CA VAL A 183 2.27 2.16 3.93
C VAL A 183 1.22 1.06 4.04
N PHE A 184 1.26 0.30 5.13
CA PHE A 184 0.40 -0.87 5.30
C PHE A 184 0.11 -1.13 6.77
N GLU A 185 -1.06 -1.71 7.06
CA GLU A 185 -1.31 -2.32 8.37
C GLU A 185 -0.34 -3.49 8.56
N ASP A 186 0.50 -3.47 9.58
CA ASP A 186 1.51 -4.51 9.79
C ASP A 186 0.82 -5.87 10.08
N PRO A 187 0.88 -6.85 9.15
CA PRO A 187 0.15 -8.10 9.30
C PRO A 187 0.73 -9.01 10.40
N ASN A 188 1.91 -8.69 10.92
CA ASN A 188 2.61 -9.45 11.95
C ASN A 188 2.55 -8.77 13.33
N SER A 189 1.98 -7.57 13.42
CA SER A 189 1.92 -6.85 14.69
C SER A 189 0.78 -7.38 15.57
N THR A 190 1.06 -7.52 16.87
CA THR A 190 0.05 -7.89 17.89
C THR A 190 -0.90 -6.75 18.21
N THR A 191 -0.49 -5.50 17.94
CA THR A 191 -1.30 -4.30 18.06
C THR A 191 -1.43 -3.64 16.68
N PRO A 192 -2.59 -3.09 16.28
CA PRO A 192 -2.71 -2.48 14.96
C PRO A 192 -1.74 -1.31 14.78
N ARG A 193 -0.84 -1.38 13.81
CA ARG A 193 0.23 -0.41 13.55
C ARG A 193 0.44 -0.26 12.05
N ILE A 194 1.01 0.88 11.64
CA ILE A 194 1.31 1.16 10.23
C ILE A 194 2.81 1.02 9.97
N GLY A 195 3.17 0.02 9.18
CA GLY A 195 4.50 -0.13 8.59
C GLY A 195 4.69 0.76 7.37
N ILE A 196 5.95 1.06 7.04
CA ILE A 196 6.33 1.81 5.84
C ILE A 196 7.51 1.12 5.14
N VAL A 197 7.47 1.09 3.81
CA VAL A 197 8.63 0.79 2.97
C VAL A 197 8.80 1.86 1.89
N LEU A 198 10.05 2.09 1.49
CA LEU A 198 10.42 3.12 0.53
C LEU A 198 11.33 2.54 -0.56
N SER A 199 11.22 3.09 -1.77
CA SER A 199 12.02 2.69 -2.93
C SER A 199 12.40 3.90 -3.77
N ARG A 200 13.70 4.06 -4.07
CA ARG A 200 14.21 5.08 -5.00
C ARG A 200 14.34 4.57 -6.44
N VAL A 201 13.77 3.39 -6.74
CA VAL A 201 13.89 2.70 -8.03
C VAL A 201 12.54 2.22 -8.54
N THR A 202 11.52 3.09 -8.48
CA THR A 202 10.16 2.84 -9.00
C THR A 202 9.47 1.63 -8.33
N GLY A 203 9.93 1.23 -7.13
CA GLY A 203 9.40 0.07 -6.42
C GLY A 203 9.86 -1.28 -6.99
N HIS A 204 10.92 -1.33 -7.80
CA HIS A 204 11.58 -2.59 -8.17
C HIS A 204 12.20 -3.29 -6.95
N ILE A 205 12.66 -2.51 -5.97
CA ILE A 205 13.23 -2.97 -4.70
C ILE A 205 12.80 -2.02 -3.59
N PHE A 206 12.37 -2.57 -2.46
CA PHE A 206 12.14 -1.83 -1.21
C PHE A 206 13.24 -2.15 -0.19
N ASP A 207 14.29 -1.34 -0.19
CA ASP A 207 15.50 -1.48 0.62
C ASP A 207 15.43 -0.68 1.94
N GLN A 208 14.49 0.25 2.04
CA GLN A 208 14.27 1.07 3.23
C GLN A 208 12.91 0.76 3.87
N ARG A 209 12.91 0.58 5.20
CA ARG A 209 11.76 0.06 5.96
C ARG A 209 11.71 0.69 7.35
N GLY A 210 10.52 0.80 7.91
CA GLY A 210 10.32 1.31 9.28
C GLY A 210 8.87 1.23 9.72
N GLN A 211 8.56 1.95 10.80
CA GLN A 211 7.20 2.14 11.31
C GLN A 211 6.80 3.62 11.11
N ALA A 212 5.59 3.86 10.63
CA ALA A 212 5.03 5.20 10.51
C ALA A 212 4.38 5.68 11.82
N THR A 213 3.87 4.74 12.62
CA THR A 213 3.22 5.02 13.90
C THR A 213 4.11 4.63 15.07
N PRO A 214 4.17 5.46 16.14
CA PRO A 214 4.79 5.07 17.40
C PRO A 214 4.16 3.81 18.01
N ASP A 215 4.90 3.13 18.88
CA ASP A 215 4.50 1.85 19.48
C ASP A 215 3.19 1.91 20.30
N ASP A 216 2.90 3.07 20.88
CA ASP A 216 1.76 3.34 21.74
C ASP A 216 0.55 3.96 20.98
N VAL A 217 0.63 4.05 19.65
CA VAL A 217 -0.42 4.61 18.80
C VAL A 217 -1.05 3.51 17.92
N PRO A 218 -2.20 2.95 18.33
CA PRO A 218 -2.93 2.01 17.49
C PRO A 218 -3.45 2.69 16.23
N ALA A 219 -3.28 2.03 15.09
CA ALA A 219 -3.58 2.62 13.79
C ALA A 219 -4.00 1.57 12.75
N ILE A 220 -5.02 1.91 11.97
CA ILE A 220 -5.59 1.10 10.88
C ILE A 220 -5.95 1.99 9.68
N ALA A 221 -6.26 1.37 8.55
CA ALA A 221 -6.70 2.01 7.31
C ALA A 221 -5.77 3.18 6.89
N PRO A 222 -4.49 2.90 6.62
CA PRO A 222 -3.52 3.95 6.34
C PRO A 222 -3.77 4.62 4.98
N TRP A 223 -3.40 5.88 4.90
CA TRP A 223 -3.33 6.65 3.66
C TRP A 223 -1.99 7.39 3.59
N ILE A 224 -1.46 7.57 2.39
CA ILE A 224 -0.17 8.24 2.18
C ILE A 224 -0.25 9.31 1.09
N ALA A 225 0.51 10.38 1.30
CA ALA A 225 0.88 11.33 0.27
C ALA A 225 2.40 11.49 0.25
N LEU A 226 2.95 11.65 -0.94
CA LEU A 226 4.36 11.92 -1.18
C LEU A 226 4.48 13.16 -2.05
N ASP A 227 5.22 14.16 -1.58
CA ASP A 227 5.61 15.34 -2.34
C ASP A 227 7.13 15.46 -2.26
N HIS A 228 7.83 15.10 -3.35
CA HIS A 228 9.29 14.97 -3.40
C HIS A 228 9.83 14.04 -2.28
N ASN A 229 10.31 14.60 -1.18
CA ASN A 229 10.81 13.88 -0.01
C ASN A 229 9.93 14.05 1.23
N LYS A 230 8.82 14.80 1.14
CA LYS A 230 7.87 14.99 2.22
C LYS A 230 6.81 13.92 2.17
N ILE A 231 6.71 13.19 3.27
CA ILE A 231 5.78 12.08 3.47
C ILE A 231 4.72 12.55 4.45
N ARG A 232 3.45 12.35 4.13
CA ARG A 232 2.36 12.50 5.09
C ARG A 232 1.57 11.21 5.16
N VAL A 233 1.52 10.62 6.35
CA VAL A 233 0.73 9.41 6.63
C VAL A 233 -0.48 9.80 7.45
N TRP A 234 -1.65 9.28 7.09
CA TRP A 234 -2.88 9.34 7.88
C TRP A 234 -3.34 7.94 8.24
N TRP A 235 -4.13 7.81 9.30
CA TRP A 235 -4.74 6.56 9.72
C TRP A 235 -6.02 6.81 10.54
N LYS A 236 -6.84 5.77 10.68
CA LYS A 236 -7.93 5.72 11.67
C LYS A 236 -7.42 5.15 12.97
N THR A 237 -7.94 5.65 14.09
CA THR A 237 -7.73 5.04 15.41
C THR A 237 -8.72 3.87 15.57
N PRO A 238 -8.26 2.65 15.93
CA PRO A 238 -9.15 1.55 16.30
C PRO A 238 -10.10 1.94 17.45
N ASN A 239 -11.35 1.50 17.39
CA ASN A 239 -12.38 1.65 18.45
C ASN A 239 -12.92 3.06 18.73
N ASP A 240 -12.85 3.99 17.77
CA ASP A 240 -13.75 5.15 17.80
C ASP A 240 -15.20 4.63 17.78
N SER A 241 -15.89 4.80 18.91
CA SER A 241 -17.23 4.24 19.13
C SER A 241 -18.21 4.75 18.06
N ALA A 242 -19.18 3.93 17.67
CA ALA A 242 -20.27 4.37 16.79
C ALA A 242 -20.94 5.62 17.38
N GLY A 243 -20.76 6.78 16.73
CA GLY A 243 -21.26 8.09 17.20
C GLY A 243 -20.20 9.06 17.71
N SER A 244 -18.95 8.63 17.91
CA SER A 244 -17.82 9.55 18.04
C SER A 244 -17.33 9.97 16.64
N ALA A 245 -16.99 11.24 16.45
CA ALA A 245 -16.39 11.68 15.19
C ALA A 245 -15.09 10.90 14.97
N GLU A 246 -15.00 10.14 13.86
CA GLU A 246 -13.80 9.36 13.52
C GLU A 246 -12.55 10.25 13.66
N ARG A 247 -11.65 9.87 14.57
CA ARG A 247 -10.44 10.62 14.86
C ARG A 247 -9.35 10.12 13.93
N VAL A 248 -9.04 10.96 12.93
CA VAL A 248 -7.96 10.69 11.97
C VAL A 248 -6.65 11.18 12.57
N GLY A 249 -5.76 10.24 12.83
CA GLY A 249 -4.36 10.52 13.17
C GLY A 249 -3.56 10.80 11.91
N TYR A 250 -2.55 11.65 12.03
CA TYR A 250 -1.59 11.89 10.97
C TYR A 250 -0.21 12.26 11.50
N ARG A 251 0.80 12.07 10.66
CA ARG A 251 2.18 12.44 10.93
C ARG A 251 2.88 12.83 9.64
N ASP A 252 3.69 13.88 9.75
CA ASP A 252 4.58 14.33 8.69
C ASP A 252 5.97 13.73 8.88
N GLY A 253 6.63 13.40 7.78
CA GLY A 253 7.99 12.87 7.76
C GLY A 253 8.81 13.41 6.61
N ILE A 254 10.13 13.46 6.79
CA ILE A 254 11.09 13.80 5.74
C ILE A 254 11.90 12.55 5.41
N TRP A 255 11.78 12.09 4.17
CA TRP A 255 12.59 11.00 3.63
C TRP A 255 14.03 11.48 3.40
N ARG A 256 14.97 10.87 4.11
CA ARG A 256 16.41 11.16 4.04
C ARG A 256 17.12 10.43 2.90
#